data_AF-M1ZPA6-F1
#
_entry.id   AF-M1ZPA6-F1
#
_cell.length_a   1.000
_cell.length_b   1.000
_cell.length_c   1.000
_cell.angle_alpha   90.00
_cell.angle_beta   90.00
_cell.angle_gamma   90.00
#
_symmetry.space_group_name_H-M   'P 1'
#
loop_
_entity.id
_entity.type
_entity.pdbx_description
1 polymer ?
#
loop_
_entity_poly.entity_id
_entity_poly.type
_entity_poly.pdbx_seq_one_letter_code
_entity_poly.pdbx_strand_id
1 'polypeptide(L)' 'MEKEKIIFLSHCILNKSSKVKYYGEEKNREKDEKIRKFLNLLMDNNISIIQLPCPELTCYGIKRWGHVKDQFDT' A
#
# COMPACT_ATOMS: atom_id res chain seq x y z
N MET A 1 20.73 -22.90 5.65
CA MET A 1 19.48 -22.13 5.87
C MET A 1 19.03 -21.59 4.53
N GLU A 2 17.83 -21.94 4.11
CA GLU A 2 17.21 -21.36 2.93
C GLU A 2 16.97 -19.87 3.19
N LYS A 3 17.22 -19.00 2.20
CA LYS A 3 17.01 -17.56 2.38
C LYS A 3 15.51 -17.28 2.40
N GLU A 4 15.01 -16.73 3.50
CA GLU A 4 13.65 -16.20 3.53
C GLU A 4 13.51 -15.06 2.52
N LYS A 5 12.49 -15.16 1.66
CA LYS A 5 12.17 -14.10 0.71
C LYS A 5 11.35 -13.05 1.45
N ILE A 6 11.80 -11.81 1.38
CA ILE A 6 11.13 -10.68 2.03
C ILE A 6 10.79 -9.65 0.95
N ILE A 7 9.57 -9.14 0.99
CA ILE A 7 9.16 -7.98 0.19
C ILE A 7 8.94 -6.77 1.08
N PHE A 8 9.42 -5.62 0.62
CA PHE A 8 9.10 -4.33 1.20
C PHE A 8 7.97 -3.71 0.39
N LEU A 9 6.93 -3.24 1.08
CA LEU A 9 5.79 -2.61 0.41
C LEU A 9 5.33 -1.36 1.13
N SER A 10 4.90 -0.38 0.36
CA SER A 10 4.30 0.84 0.89
C SER A 10 2.96 0.54 1.52
N HIS A 11 2.73 1.03 2.75
CA HIS A 11 1.49 0.85 3.51
C HIS A 11 0.20 1.10 2.69
N CYS A 12 0.18 2.07 1.78
CA CYS A 12 -0.98 2.42 0.97
C CYS A 12 -1.40 1.35 -0.08
N ILE A 13 -0.56 0.35 -0.32
CA ILE A 13 -0.90 -0.81 -1.18
C ILE A 13 -1.95 -1.66 -0.47
N LEU A 14 -1.70 -2.04 0.78
CA LEU A 14 -2.61 -2.86 1.58
C LEU A 14 -3.70 -2.02 2.28
N ASN A 15 -3.40 -0.79 2.67
CA ASN A 15 -4.34 0.10 3.34
C ASN A 15 -4.93 1.13 2.36
N LYS A 16 -6.10 0.83 1.79
CA LYS A 16 -6.81 1.74 0.87
C LYS A 16 -7.17 3.09 1.50
N SER A 17 -7.42 3.14 2.81
CA SER A 17 -7.79 4.37 3.52
C SER A 17 -6.65 5.37 3.63
N SER A 18 -5.39 4.94 3.38
CA SER A 18 -4.24 5.86 3.36
C SER A 18 -4.12 6.69 2.09
N LYS A 19 -4.95 6.42 1.08
CA LYS A 19 -4.98 7.19 -0.17
C LYS A 19 -6.03 8.30 -0.08
N VAL A 20 -5.68 9.47 -0.58
CA VAL A 20 -6.59 10.64 -0.66
C VAL A 20 -7.75 10.37 -1.61
N LYS A 21 -7.49 9.67 -2.72
CA LYS A 21 -8.48 9.45 -3.77
C LYS A 21 -9.37 8.25 -3.47
N TYR A 22 -10.66 8.51 -3.32
CA TYR A 22 -11.70 7.49 -3.32
C TYR A 22 -12.13 7.18 -4.75
N TYR A 23 -12.16 5.89 -5.12
CA TYR A 23 -12.46 5.45 -6.50
C TYR A 23 -13.89 4.91 -6.67
N GLY A 24 -14.77 5.06 -5.67
CA GLY A 24 -16.10 4.44 -5.66
C GLY A 24 -16.09 3.05 -5.02
N GLU A 25 -17.27 2.54 -4.67
CA GLU A 25 -17.42 1.26 -3.95
C GLU A 25 -16.94 0.06 -4.78
N GLU A 26 -17.40 -0.02 -6.03
CA GLU A 26 -17.06 -1.12 -6.96
C GLU A 26 -15.54 -1.26 -7.14
N LYS A 27 -14.85 -0.17 -7.50
CA LYS A 27 -13.39 -0.18 -7.69
C LYS A 27 -12.63 -0.50 -6.40
N ASN A 28 -13.15 -0.08 -5.24
CA ASN A 28 -12.55 -0.43 -3.96
C ASN A 28 -12.73 -1.92 -3.63
N ARG A 29 -13.89 -2.51 -3.96
CA ARG A 29 -14.15 -3.94 -3.79
C ARG A 29 -13.23 -4.77 -4.69
N GLU A 30 -13.10 -4.41 -5.96
CA GLU A 30 -12.14 -5.06 -6.86
C GLU A 30 -10.70 -4.97 -6.33
N LYS A 31 -10.32 -3.81 -5.75
CA LYS A 31 -9.01 -3.64 -5.13
C LYS A 31 -8.83 -4.56 -3.94
N ASP A 32 -9.83 -4.70 -3.07
CA ASP A 32 -9.79 -5.61 -1.92
C ASP A 32 -9.60 -7.07 -2.37
N GLU A 33 -10.29 -7.49 -3.43
CA GLU A 33 -10.13 -8.83 -4.00
C GLU A 33 -8.72 -9.04 -4.56
N LYS A 34 -8.16 -8.05 -5.25
CA LYS A 34 -6.76 -8.09 -5.74
C LYS A 34 -5.75 -8.16 -4.59
N ILE A 35 -5.97 -7.39 -3.52
CA ILE A 35 -5.13 -7.44 -2.31
C ILE A 35 -5.19 -8.83 -1.67
N ARG A 36 -6.38 -9.43 -1.53
CA ARG A 36 -6.54 -10.79 -1.00
C ARG A 36 -5.79 -11.83 -1.84
N LYS A 37 -5.93 -11.78 -3.17
CA LYS A 37 -5.20 -12.67 -4.09
C LYS A 37 -3.69 -12.50 -3.96
N PHE A 38 -3.21 -11.26 -3.84
CA PHE A 38 -1.80 -10.97 -3.64
C PHE A 38 -1.27 -11.53 -2.31
N LEU A 39 -1.99 -11.35 -1.20
CA LEU A 39 -1.59 -11.89 0.09
C LEU A 39 -1.56 -13.42 0.08
N ASN A 40 -2.56 -14.07 -0.53
CA ASN A 40 -2.56 -15.54 -0.68
C ASN A 40 -1.34 -16.02 -1.46
N LEU A 41 -1.01 -15.39 -2.59
CA LEU A 41 0.17 -15.73 -3.37
C LEU A 41 1.46 -15.65 -2.53
N LEU A 42 1.61 -14.64 -1.68
CA LEU A 42 2.79 -14.49 -0.83
C LEU A 42 2.84 -15.58 0.25
N MET A 43 1.71 -15.90 0.87
CA MET A 43 1.60 -16.98 1.85
C MET A 43 1.94 -18.34 1.22
N ASP A 44 1.38 -18.65 0.05
CA ASP A 44 1.62 -19.90 -0.67
C ASP A 44 3.10 -20.11 -1.05
N ASN A 45 3.86 -19.01 -1.15
CA ASN A 45 5.28 -19.01 -1.52
C ASN A 45 6.22 -18.77 -0.33
N ASN A 46 5.70 -18.75 0.91
CA ASN A 46 6.47 -18.43 2.12
C ASN A 46 7.29 -17.12 1.99
N ILE A 47 6.65 -16.08 1.47
CA ILE A 47 7.25 -14.76 1.30
C ILE A 47 6.77 -13.84 2.42
N SER A 48 7.72 -13.36 3.22
CA SER A 48 7.48 -12.44 4.33
C SER A 48 7.29 -11.00 3.84
N ILE A 49 6.48 -10.24 4.57
CA ILE A 49 6.12 -8.86 4.22
C ILE A 49 6.64 -7.90 5.30
N ILE A 50 7.36 -6.86 4.87
CA ILE A 50 7.63 -5.68 5.68
C ILE A 50 6.87 -4.50 5.10
N GLN A 51 5.89 -4.00 5.84
CA GLN A 51 5.17 -2.77 5.48
C GLN A 51 5.95 -1.54 5.94
N LEU A 52 6.30 -0.69 4.99
CA LEU A 52 6.91 0.61 5.29
C LEU A 52 5.82 1.65 5.57
N PRO A 53 6.00 2.53 6.58
CA PRO A 53 5.04 3.59 6.87
C PRO A 53 4.86 4.50 5.65
N CYS A 54 3.65 5.02 5.45
CA CYS A 54 3.38 5.95 4.35
C CYS A 54 3.85 7.35 4.75
N PRO A 55 4.91 7.90 4.12
CA PRO A 55 5.45 9.20 4.52
C PRO A 55 4.42 10.32 4.36
N GLU A 56 3.59 10.25 3.32
CA GLU A 56 2.55 11.26 3.09
C GLU A 56 1.50 11.26 4.22
N LEU A 57 1.11 10.08 4.70
CA LEU A 57 0.15 9.95 5.80
C LEU A 57 0.77 10.40 7.12
N THR A 58 2.03 10.03 7.38
CA THR A 58 2.75 10.40 8.59
C THR A 58 2.98 11.91 8.67
N CYS A 59 3.36 12.56 7.57
CA CYS A 59 3.67 13.99 7.56
C CYS A 59 2.43 14.88 7.45
N TYR A 60 1.44 14.51 6.64
CA TYR A 60 0.31 15.41 6.30
C TYR A 60 -1.06 14.92 6.83
N GLY A 61 -1.14 13.70 7.36
CA GLY A 61 -2.37 13.13 7.90
C GLY A 61 -3.36 12.62 6.85
N ILE A 62 -4.50 12.10 7.33
CA ILE A 62 -5.50 11.38 6.52
C ILE A 62 -6.31 12.30 5.59
N LYS A 63 -6.48 13.58 5.95
CA LYS A 63 -7.26 14.58 5.19
C LYS A 63 -6.39 15.48 4.30
N ARG A 64 -5.17 15.05 3.97
CA ARG A 64 -4.22 15.81 3.16
C ARG A 64 -4.71 15.99 1.71
N TRP A 65 -4.14 16.99 1.04
CA TRP A 65 -4.31 17.18 -0.40
C TRP A 65 -3.43 16.21 -1.20
N GLY A 66 -3.78 16.01 -2.48
CA GLY A 66 -2.91 15.31 -3.42
C GLY A 66 -1.71 16.19 -3.76
N HIS A 67 -0.51 15.60 -3.76
CA HIS A 67 0.71 16.29 -4.11
C HIS A 67 1.32 15.72 -5.39
N VAL A 68 2.02 16.57 -6.16
CA VAL A 68 2.81 16.18 -7.33
C VAL A 68 4.30 16.20 -6.99
N LYS A 69 5.13 15.52 -7.80
CA LYS A 69 6.59 15.44 -7.59
C LYS A 69 7.22 16.82 -7.42
N ASP A 70 6.85 17.79 -8.26
CA ASP A 70 7.47 19.12 -8.28
C ASP A 70 7.25 19.91 -6.98
N GLN A 71 6.23 19.58 -6.18
CA GLN A 71 6.02 20.19 -4.87
C GLN A 71 7.00 19.71 -3.80
N PHE A 72 7.76 18.65 -4.07
CA PHE A 72 8.79 18.09 -3.20
C PHE A 72 10.20 18.29 -3.77
N ASP A 73 10.33 18.85 -4.96
CA ASP A 73 11.61 19.12 -5.63
C ASP A 73 12.13 20.47 -5.11
N THR A 74 12.82 20.44 -3.96
CA THR A 74 13.45 21.60 -3.32
C THR A 74 14.95 21.59 -3.52
#